data_AF-A0A972S3N1-F1
#
_entry.id   AF-A0A972S3N1-F1
#
_cell.length_a   1.000
_cell.length_b   1.000
_cell.length_c   1.000
_cell.angle_alpha   90.00
_cell.angle_beta   90.00
_cell.angle_gamma   90.00
#
_symmetry.space_group_name_H-M   'P 1'
#
loop_
_entity.id
_entity.type
_entity.pdbx_description
1 polymer ?
#
loop_
_entity_poly.entity_id
_entity_poly.type
_entity_poly.pdbx_seq_one_letter_code
_entity_poly.pdbx_strand_id
1 'polypeptide(L)'
;MLLVMLLPSKRETFGLVILEAFAYGVPVVAFSTIFGVDELIEDGVDGYVVPQNGVEEMVKKATFLLLNPKIRDEFADNGRKKAGMYTYEKVMPRYFDLIREVSPVDIDRVELKRNFFKRLDVPQPLLDYITSNYDKEEIETIFAVLEKDTVARIVDGRPMLYNEVLMDRYGLPKELFIIG
;
A
#
# COMPACT_ATOMS: atom_id res chain seq x y z
N MET A 1 -0.59 10.28 -25.71
CA MET A 1 -0.47 11.20 -24.56
C MET A 1 0.98 11.71 -24.51
N LEU A 2 1.25 13.00 -24.28
CA LEU A 2 2.60 13.61 -24.40
C LEU A 2 3.34 13.81 -23.05
N LEU A 3 2.90 13.17 -21.98
CA LEU A 3 3.40 13.44 -20.63
C LEU A 3 4.57 12.53 -20.25
N VAL A 4 5.55 13.09 -19.54
CA VAL A 4 6.64 12.38 -18.86
C VAL A 4 6.75 13.01 -17.47
N MET A 5 6.81 12.19 -16.43
CA MET A 5 7.01 12.68 -15.07
C MET A 5 8.50 12.74 -14.74
N LEU A 6 8.94 13.86 -14.15
CA LEU A 6 10.27 13.99 -13.58
C LEU A 6 10.18 13.87 -12.06
N LEU A 7 10.99 12.99 -11.47
CA LEU A 7 11.13 12.86 -10.02
C LEU A 7 12.57 13.19 -9.60
N PRO A 8 12.89 14.49 -9.40
CA PRO A 8 14.22 14.93 -8.97
C PRO A 8 14.44 14.79 -7.46
N SER A 9 13.73 13.86 -6.80
CA SER A 9 13.88 13.65 -5.35
C SER A 9 15.24 13.03 -5.04
N LYS A 10 15.90 13.52 -3.98
CA LYS A 10 17.17 12.94 -3.50
C LYS A 10 16.96 11.78 -2.52
N ARG A 11 15.74 11.66 -2.01
CA ARG A 11 15.32 10.63 -1.05
C ARG A 11 13.89 10.28 -1.33
N GLU A 12 13.66 9.02 -1.62
CA GLU A 12 12.33 8.48 -1.81
C GLU A 12 12.15 7.32 -0.84
N THR A 13 10.93 7.14 -0.35
CA THR A 13 10.62 6.01 0.54
C THR A 13 10.28 4.81 -0.33
N PHE A 14 9.01 4.71 -0.73
CA PHE A 14 8.53 3.67 -1.64
C PHE A 14 8.27 4.21 -3.06
N GLY A 15 8.04 5.51 -3.22
CA GLY A 15 7.77 6.09 -4.53
C GLY A 15 6.34 5.87 -5.01
N LEU A 16 5.33 6.04 -4.15
CA LEU A 16 3.91 5.94 -4.54
C LEU A 16 3.57 6.82 -5.74
N VAL A 17 4.16 8.01 -5.85
CA VAL A 17 3.98 8.92 -6.99
C VAL A 17 4.43 8.29 -8.33
N ILE A 18 5.39 7.36 -8.31
CA ILE A 18 5.82 6.60 -9.48
C ILE A 18 4.72 5.60 -9.87
N LEU A 19 4.13 4.91 -8.89
CA LEU A 19 3.00 4.00 -9.13
C LEU A 19 1.77 4.74 -9.65
N GLU A 20 1.50 5.94 -9.16
CA GLU A 20 0.41 6.79 -9.65
C GLU A 20 0.67 7.19 -11.11
N ALA A 21 1.87 7.67 -11.44
CA ALA A 21 2.25 8.00 -12.82
C ALA A 21 2.10 6.78 -13.73
N PHE A 22 2.61 5.63 -13.31
CA PHE A 22 2.48 4.36 -14.00
C PHE A 22 1.03 3.93 -14.20
N ALA A 23 0.15 4.10 -13.21
CA ALA A 23 -1.28 3.80 -13.33
C ALA A 23 -1.96 4.66 -14.41
N TYR A 24 -1.54 5.92 -14.56
CA TYR A 24 -1.99 6.79 -15.66
C TYR A 24 -1.27 6.53 -16.99
N GLY A 25 -0.30 5.62 -17.05
CA GLY A 25 0.51 5.38 -18.24
C GLY A 25 1.42 6.55 -18.58
N VAL A 26 1.96 7.21 -17.55
CA VAL A 26 2.97 8.25 -17.67
C VAL A 26 4.32 7.66 -17.29
N PRO A 27 5.28 7.55 -18.21
CA PRO A 27 6.61 7.07 -17.89
C PRO A 27 7.36 8.08 -17.01
N VAL A 28 8.28 7.56 -16.20
CA VAL A 28 8.97 8.32 -15.16
C VAL A 28 10.47 8.40 -15.46
N VAL A 29 11.06 9.58 -15.27
CA VAL A 29 12.52 9.76 -15.17
C VAL A 29 12.83 10.25 -13.75
N ALA A 30 13.57 9.45 -12.99
CA ALA A 30 13.83 9.72 -11.57
C ALA A 30 15.33 9.74 -11.27
N PHE A 31 15.73 10.48 -10.24
CA PHE A 31 17.07 10.29 -9.68
C PHE A 31 17.16 8.96 -8.94
N SER A 32 18.31 8.29 -9.06
CA SER A 32 18.62 7.09 -8.29
C SER A 32 18.57 7.40 -6.81
N THR A 33 17.91 6.52 -6.07
CA THR A 33 17.86 6.56 -4.61
C THR A 33 18.19 5.18 -4.09
N ILE A 34 18.88 5.12 -2.94
CA ILE A 34 19.35 3.84 -2.35
C ILE A 34 18.21 2.82 -2.20
N PHE A 35 16.97 3.28 -1.99
CA PHE A 35 15.75 2.47 -1.89
C PHE A 35 14.58 3.15 -2.61
N GLY A 36 13.55 2.39 -2.95
CA GLY A 36 12.31 2.89 -3.56
C GLY A 36 12.41 3.02 -5.08
N VAL A 37 13.06 4.07 -5.59
CA VAL A 37 13.14 4.34 -7.04
C VAL A 37 13.80 3.18 -7.78
N ASP A 38 14.99 2.75 -7.34
CA ASP A 38 15.82 1.76 -8.03
C ASP A 38 15.21 0.34 -7.95
N GLU A 39 14.29 0.10 -7.01
CA GLU A 39 13.54 -1.15 -6.89
C GLU A 39 12.24 -1.13 -7.71
N LEU A 40 11.66 0.06 -7.89
CA LEU A 40 10.37 0.21 -8.52
C LEU A 40 10.47 0.47 -10.03
N ILE A 41 11.46 1.24 -10.49
CA ILE A 41 11.68 1.51 -11.91
C ILE A 41 12.67 0.50 -12.47
N GLU A 42 12.30 -0.15 -13.57
CA GLU A 42 13.24 -0.95 -14.36
C GLU A 42 13.83 -0.05 -15.45
N ASP A 43 15.10 0.32 -15.28
CA ASP A 43 15.77 1.29 -16.14
C ASP A 43 15.74 0.86 -17.61
N GLY A 44 15.18 1.71 -18.46
CA GLY A 44 15.04 1.45 -19.88
C GLY A 44 13.84 0.57 -20.27
N VAL A 45 12.98 0.18 -19.34
CA VAL A 45 11.82 -0.70 -19.60
C VAL A 45 10.49 0.01 -19.32
N ASP A 46 10.35 0.62 -18.14
CA ASP A 46 9.15 1.40 -17.76
C ASP A 46 9.46 2.82 -17.28
N GLY A 47 10.73 3.15 -17.13
CA GLY A 47 11.21 4.48 -16.83
C GLY A 47 12.72 4.59 -17.03
N TYR A 48 13.27 5.71 -16.59
CA TYR A 48 14.72 5.88 -16.50
C TYR A 48 15.13 6.27 -15.09
N VAL A 49 16.23 5.68 -14.64
CA VAL A 49 16.91 6.02 -13.40
C VAL A 49 18.22 6.71 -13.75
N VAL A 50 18.40 7.95 -13.29
CA VAL A 50 19.59 8.76 -13.57
C VAL A 50 20.36 9.08 -12.28
N PRO A 51 21.69 9.26 -12.31
CA PRO A 51 22.46 9.60 -11.11
C PRO A 51 21.92 10.84 -10.38
N GLN A 52 22.03 10.87 -9.05
CA GLN A 52 21.64 12.05 -8.27
C GLN A 52 22.38 13.30 -8.72
N ASN A 53 21.65 14.42 -8.80
CA ASN A 53 22.14 15.70 -9.34
C ASN A 53 22.54 15.66 -10.83
N GLY A 54 22.29 14.55 -11.55
CA GLY A 54 22.49 14.41 -12.98
C GLY A 54 21.40 15.10 -13.80
N VAL A 55 21.23 16.41 -13.62
CA VAL A 55 20.18 17.20 -14.27
C VAL A 55 20.26 17.08 -15.80
N GLU A 56 21.46 17.12 -16.37
CA GLU A 56 21.67 16.99 -17.81
C GLU A 56 21.18 15.64 -18.34
N GLU A 57 21.50 14.54 -17.65
CA GLU A 57 21.03 13.20 -18.03
C GLU A 57 19.51 13.07 -17.85
N MET A 58 18.93 13.63 -16.79
CA MET A 58 17.47 13.66 -16.60
C MET A 58 16.79 14.37 -17.78
N VAL A 59 17.28 15.56 -18.17
CA VAL A 59 16.75 16.33 -19.30
C VAL A 59 16.88 15.55 -20.60
N LYS A 60 18.03 14.92 -20.84
CA LYS A 60 18.30 14.10 -22.03
C LYS A 60 17.34 12.92 -22.13
N LYS A 61 17.13 12.18 -21.05
CA LYS A 61 16.20 11.02 -21.00
C LYS A 61 14.75 11.45 -21.18
N ALA A 62 14.34 12.54 -20.54
CA ALA A 62 12.99 13.08 -20.71
C ALA A 62 12.74 13.56 -22.14
N THR A 63 13.70 14.29 -22.72
CA THR A 63 13.65 14.74 -24.11
C THR A 63 13.59 13.55 -25.07
N PHE A 64 14.39 12.51 -24.82
CA PHE A 64 14.36 11.28 -25.59
C PHE A 64 12.96 10.64 -25.60
N LEU A 65 12.29 10.49 -24.44
CA LEU A 65 10.93 9.95 -24.37
C LEU A 65 9.91 10.85 -25.07
N LEU A 66 10.05 12.17 -24.98
CA LEU A 66 9.16 13.11 -25.67
C LEU A 66 9.27 13.02 -27.19
N LEU A 67 10.49 12.78 -27.71
CA LEU A 67 10.76 12.67 -29.14
C LEU A 67 10.52 11.26 -29.72
N ASN A 68 10.40 10.24 -28.87
CA ASN A 68 10.23 8.84 -29.29
C ASN A 68 8.89 8.27 -28.78
N PRO A 69 7.75 8.61 -29.43
CA PRO A 69 6.43 8.24 -28.94
C PRO A 69 6.22 6.72 -28.81
N LYS A 70 6.80 5.92 -29.71
CA LYS A 70 6.70 4.45 -29.63
C LYS A 70 7.30 3.90 -28.33
N ILE A 71 8.52 4.33 -28.01
CA ILE A 71 9.22 3.92 -26.77
C ILE A 71 8.46 4.43 -25.55
N ARG A 72 7.97 5.67 -25.61
CA ARG A 72 7.17 6.25 -24.52
C ARG A 72 5.88 5.44 -24.27
N ASP A 73 5.20 5.03 -25.33
CA ASP A 73 3.96 4.26 -25.23
C ASP A 73 4.24 2.83 -24.73
N GLU A 74 5.36 2.22 -25.13
CA GLU A 74 5.85 0.94 -24.56
C GLU A 74 6.12 1.07 -23.05
N PHE A 75 6.82 2.13 -22.62
CA PHE A 75 7.06 2.37 -21.20
C PHE A 75 5.76 2.62 -20.43
N ALA A 76 4.81 3.34 -21.03
CA ALA A 76 3.49 3.56 -20.43
C ALA A 76 2.73 2.25 -20.20
N ASP A 77 2.78 1.32 -21.16
CA ASP A 77 2.17 0.00 -21.03
C ASP A 77 2.86 -0.86 -19.96
N ASN A 78 4.19 -0.82 -19.90
CA ASN A 78 4.95 -1.54 -18.88
C ASN A 78 4.70 -0.96 -17.48
N GLY A 79 4.69 0.36 -17.35
CA GLY A 79 4.30 1.07 -16.13
C GLY A 79 2.91 0.67 -15.66
N ARG A 80 1.89 0.69 -16.54
CA ARG A 80 0.53 0.25 -16.19
C ARG A 80 0.48 -1.18 -15.67
N LYS A 81 1.18 -2.11 -16.34
CA LYS A 81 1.27 -3.51 -15.89
C LYS A 81 1.90 -3.59 -14.49
N LYS A 82 2.99 -2.85 -14.26
CA LYS A 82 3.68 -2.80 -12.97
C LYS A 82 2.78 -2.21 -11.88
N ALA A 83 2.16 -1.05 -12.10
CA ALA A 83 1.21 -0.45 -11.16
C ALA A 83 0.05 -1.39 -10.83
N GLY A 84 -0.44 -2.14 -11.83
CA GLY A 84 -1.46 -3.17 -11.64
C GLY A 84 -1.03 -4.34 -10.75
N MET A 85 0.23 -4.45 -10.31
CA MET A 85 0.70 -5.42 -9.31
C MET A 85 0.63 -4.89 -7.87
N TYR A 86 0.49 -3.57 -7.69
CA TYR A 86 0.49 -2.90 -6.39
C TYR A 86 -0.91 -2.41 -6.00
N THR A 87 -1.96 -3.00 -6.56
CA THR A 87 -3.33 -2.69 -6.16
C THR A 87 -3.68 -3.35 -4.83
N TYR A 88 -4.71 -2.85 -4.15
CA TYR A 88 -5.18 -3.41 -2.90
C TYR A 88 -5.53 -4.91 -3.04
N GLU A 89 -6.13 -5.28 -4.17
CA GLU A 89 -6.48 -6.66 -4.54
C GLU A 89 -5.31 -7.63 -4.52
N LYS A 90 -4.10 -7.15 -4.80
CA LYS A 90 -2.90 -7.99 -4.87
C LYS A 90 -2.02 -7.91 -3.64
N VAL A 91 -1.98 -6.74 -3.00
CA VAL A 91 -1.10 -6.49 -1.86
C VAL A 91 -1.74 -6.94 -0.55
N MET A 92 -3.04 -6.69 -0.36
CA MET A 92 -3.72 -6.99 0.90
C MET A 92 -3.69 -8.48 1.28
N PRO A 93 -3.95 -9.45 0.37
CA PRO A 93 -3.87 -10.86 0.73
C PRO A 93 -2.51 -11.27 1.29
N ARG A 94 -1.41 -10.77 0.69
CA ARG A 94 -0.04 -11.04 1.15
C ARG A 94 0.23 -10.47 2.54
N TYR A 95 -0.34 -9.28 2.82
CA TYR A 95 -0.26 -8.67 4.14
C TYR A 95 -1.01 -9.51 5.17
N PHE A 96 -2.20 -10.00 4.84
CA PHE A 96 -2.97 -10.86 5.74
C PHE A 96 -2.30 -12.20 5.98
N ASP A 97 -1.73 -12.83 4.95
CA ASP A 97 -0.97 -14.07 5.09
C ASP A 97 0.24 -13.88 6.01
N LEU A 98 0.96 -12.76 5.89
CA LEU A 98 2.06 -12.44 6.80
C LEU A 98 1.57 -12.26 8.24
N ILE A 99 0.45 -11.56 8.43
CA ILE A 99 -0.13 -11.37 9.77
C ILE A 99 -0.56 -12.73 10.35
N ARG A 100 -1.18 -13.62 9.57
CA ARG A 100 -1.48 -15.01 9.98
C ARG A 100 -0.25 -15.74 10.46
N GLU A 101 0.86 -15.62 9.73
CA GLU A 101 2.10 -16.32 10.03
C GLU A 101 2.72 -15.87 11.35
N VAL A 102 2.70 -14.57 11.64
CA VAL A 102 3.42 -13.99 12.80
C VAL A 102 2.52 -13.72 14.00
N SER A 103 1.20 -13.70 13.80
CA SER A 103 0.23 -13.41 14.86
C SER A 103 0.15 -14.58 15.84
N PRO A 104 0.29 -14.33 17.15
CA PRO A 104 0.00 -15.33 18.18
C PRO A 104 -1.51 -15.57 18.34
N VAL A 105 -2.35 -14.77 17.66
CA VAL A 105 -3.80 -14.87 17.66
C VAL A 105 -4.25 -15.60 16.40
N ASP A 106 -5.08 -16.63 16.58
CA ASP A 106 -5.79 -17.34 15.51
C ASP A 106 -6.83 -16.39 14.88
N ILE A 107 -6.45 -15.71 13.80
CA ILE A 107 -7.27 -14.65 13.20
C ILE A 107 -8.53 -15.20 12.51
N ASP A 108 -8.57 -16.49 12.20
CA ASP A 108 -9.74 -17.14 11.60
C ASP A 108 -10.87 -17.37 12.64
N ARG A 109 -10.65 -17.00 13.91
CA ARG A 109 -11.60 -17.11 15.04
C ARG A 109 -12.06 -15.79 15.62
N VAL A 110 -11.84 -14.69 14.92
CA VAL A 110 -12.17 -13.38 15.46
C VAL A 110 -13.38 -12.84 14.72
N GLU A 111 -14.39 -12.38 15.47
CA GLU A 111 -15.61 -11.75 14.96
C GLU A 111 -15.69 -10.27 15.38
N LEU A 112 -16.14 -9.38 14.49
CA LEU A 112 -16.10 -7.94 14.60
C LEU A 112 -17.37 -7.22 14.08
N LYS A 113 -17.59 -5.92 14.38
CA LYS A 113 -18.92 -5.26 14.30
C LYS A 113 -19.01 -4.06 13.34
N ARG A 114 -20.08 -4.06 12.52
CA ARG A 114 -20.29 -3.33 11.23
C ARG A 114 -20.12 -1.82 11.24
N ASN A 115 -20.05 -1.23 12.42
CA ASN A 115 -19.96 0.20 12.64
C ASN A 115 -18.52 0.69 12.86
N PHE A 116 -17.52 -0.20 12.98
CA PHE A 116 -16.11 0.16 13.17
C PHE A 116 -15.53 0.90 11.95
N PHE A 117 -15.79 0.42 10.73
CA PHE A 117 -15.26 1.02 9.50
C PHE A 117 -15.70 2.46 9.24
N LYS A 118 -16.90 2.83 9.69
CA LYS A 118 -17.42 4.20 9.56
C LYS A 118 -16.61 5.22 10.39
N ARG A 119 -15.77 4.77 11.32
CA ARG A 119 -14.97 5.61 12.21
C ARG A 119 -13.50 5.72 11.78
N LEU A 120 -13.07 4.93 10.81
CA LEU A 120 -11.71 4.97 10.27
C LEU A 120 -11.71 5.81 8.98
N ASP A 121 -10.73 6.72 8.85
CA ASP A 121 -10.53 7.53 7.65
C ASP A 121 -9.84 6.70 6.56
N VAL A 122 -10.55 5.68 6.05
CA VAL A 122 -10.05 4.73 5.05
C VAL A 122 -10.48 5.21 3.65
N PRO A 123 -9.57 5.27 2.66
CA PRO A 123 -9.94 5.58 1.29
C PRO A 123 -11.05 4.67 0.78
N GLN A 124 -12.10 5.24 0.16
CA GLN A 124 -13.28 4.48 -0.28
C GLN A 124 -12.95 3.25 -1.15
N PRO A 125 -12.01 3.30 -2.11
CA PRO A 125 -11.65 2.12 -2.90
C PRO A 125 -11.06 0.98 -2.06
N LEU A 126 -10.26 1.31 -1.04
CA LEU A 126 -9.73 0.33 -0.09
C LEU A 126 -10.85 -0.22 0.79
N LEU A 127 -11.77 0.63 1.25
CA LEU A 127 -12.93 0.21 2.03
C LEU A 127 -13.85 -0.72 1.22
N ASP A 128 -14.08 -0.42 -0.05
CA ASP A 128 -14.88 -1.26 -0.96
C ASP A 128 -14.19 -2.60 -1.20
N TYR A 129 -12.87 -2.61 -1.43
CA TYR A 129 -12.08 -3.83 -1.58
C TYR A 129 -12.16 -4.69 -0.31
N ILE A 130 -11.88 -4.09 0.84
CA ILE A 130 -11.90 -4.73 2.15
C ILE A 130 -13.29 -5.35 2.40
N THR A 131 -14.37 -4.56 2.26
CA THR A 131 -15.73 -5.02 2.55
C THR A 131 -16.31 -6.00 1.54
N SER A 132 -15.70 -6.11 0.35
CA SER A 132 -16.10 -7.07 -0.69
C SER A 132 -15.35 -8.40 -0.62
N ASN A 133 -14.16 -8.43 -0.01
CA ASN A 133 -13.28 -9.61 -0.01
C ASN A 133 -13.08 -10.23 1.37
N TYR A 134 -13.40 -9.50 2.43
CA TYR A 134 -13.31 -9.96 3.80
C TYR A 134 -14.64 -9.68 4.47
N ASP A 135 -15.13 -10.64 5.23
CA ASP A 135 -16.27 -10.34 6.07
C ASP A 135 -15.84 -9.31 7.11
N LYS A 136 -16.81 -8.55 7.63
CA LYS A 136 -16.46 -7.44 8.51
C LYS A 136 -15.93 -7.89 9.87
N GLU A 137 -15.93 -9.21 10.12
CA GLU A 137 -15.42 -9.98 11.25
C GLU A 137 -13.94 -10.40 11.07
N GLU A 138 -13.39 -10.34 9.87
CA GLU A 138 -11.94 -10.53 9.67
C GLU A 138 -11.17 -9.21 9.84
N ILE A 139 -11.77 -8.08 9.44
CA ILE A 139 -11.00 -6.86 9.14
C ILE A 139 -10.53 -6.05 10.40
N GLU A 140 -11.39 -5.78 11.37
CA GLU A 140 -11.05 -5.13 12.68
C GLU A 140 -10.09 -6.00 13.56
N THR A 141 -9.96 -7.32 13.32
CA THR A 141 -9.00 -8.26 13.97
C THR A 141 -7.60 -7.93 13.55
N ILE A 142 -7.45 -7.72 12.24
CA ILE A 142 -6.18 -7.35 11.65
C ILE A 142 -5.75 -5.97 12.16
N PHE A 143 -6.67 -5.01 12.34
CA PHE A 143 -6.35 -3.74 12.98
C PHE A 143 -5.96 -3.88 14.46
N ALA A 144 -6.59 -4.80 15.21
CA ALA A 144 -6.20 -5.08 16.59
C ALA A 144 -4.82 -5.74 16.69
N VAL A 145 -4.50 -6.71 15.84
CA VAL A 145 -3.19 -7.40 15.84
C VAL A 145 -2.03 -6.46 15.45
N LEU A 146 -2.29 -5.43 14.66
CA LEU A 146 -1.26 -4.50 14.17
C LEU A 146 -0.81 -3.43 15.18
N GLU A 147 -1.54 -3.19 16.26
CA GLU A 147 -1.17 -2.22 17.30
C GLU A 147 -0.48 -2.92 18.48
N LYS A 148 0.74 -2.48 18.83
CA LYS A 148 1.63 -3.12 19.83
C LYS A 148 1.03 -3.31 21.23
N ASP A 149 0.01 -2.53 21.57
CA ASP A 149 -0.61 -2.52 22.90
C ASP A 149 -1.86 -3.42 22.99
N THR A 150 -2.11 -4.26 21.98
CA THR A 150 -3.21 -5.23 22.02
C THR A 150 -2.86 -6.44 22.89
N VAL A 151 -3.63 -6.64 23.96
CA VAL A 151 -3.46 -7.73 24.94
C VAL A 151 -4.61 -8.73 24.82
N ALA A 152 -4.30 -10.00 24.62
CA ALA A 152 -5.30 -11.07 24.72
C ALA A 152 -5.54 -11.45 26.19
N ARG A 153 -6.81 -11.52 26.62
CA ARG A 153 -7.24 -11.96 27.96
C ARG A 153 -8.42 -12.91 27.87
N ILE A 154 -8.57 -13.80 28.86
CA ILE A 154 -9.77 -14.63 28.99
C ILE A 154 -10.73 -13.97 29.99
N VAL A 155 -11.95 -13.69 29.55
CA VAL A 155 -13.03 -13.15 30.39
C VAL A 155 -14.25 -14.05 30.23
N ASP A 156 -14.78 -14.55 31.34
CA ASP A 156 -15.92 -15.49 31.37
C ASP A 156 -15.75 -16.71 30.43
N GLY A 157 -14.52 -17.24 30.37
CA GLY A 157 -14.16 -18.39 29.53
C GLY A 157 -14.02 -18.08 28.04
N ARG A 158 -14.08 -16.81 27.64
CA ARG A 158 -13.96 -16.36 26.25
C ARG A 158 -12.65 -15.58 26.06
N PRO A 159 -11.85 -15.90 25.03
CA PRO A 159 -10.69 -15.10 24.70
C PRO A 159 -11.16 -13.74 24.14
N MET A 160 -10.51 -12.66 24.58
CA MET A 160 -10.87 -11.29 24.25
C MET A 160 -9.61 -10.46 23.98
N LEU A 161 -9.67 -9.54 23.02
CA LEU A 161 -8.57 -8.63 22.70
C LEU A 161 -8.80 -7.27 23.36
N TYR A 162 -7.76 -6.69 23.94
CA TYR A 162 -7.84 -5.41 24.64
C TYR A 162 -6.81 -4.44 24.10
N ASN A 163 -7.23 -3.30 23.58
CA ASN A 163 -6.33 -2.21 23.19
C ASN A 163 -6.87 -0.87 23.71
N GLU A 164 -6.39 -0.43 24.86
CA GLU A 164 -6.86 0.80 25.53
C GLU A 164 -6.65 2.05 24.67
N VAL A 165 -5.57 2.09 23.88
CA VAL A 165 -5.24 3.23 23.01
C VAL A 165 -6.28 3.38 21.90
N LEU A 166 -6.66 2.29 21.24
CA LEU A 166 -7.73 2.28 20.24
C LEU A 166 -9.09 2.60 20.87
N MET A 167 -9.35 2.07 22.08
CA MET A 167 -10.60 2.31 22.80
C MET A 167 -10.81 3.78 23.13
N ASP A 168 -9.80 4.43 23.69
CA ASP A 168 -9.86 5.84 24.05
C ASP A 168 -9.87 6.75 22.81
N ARG A 169 -9.06 6.43 21.79
CA ARG A 169 -8.97 7.24 20.56
C ARG A 169 -10.27 7.24 19.76
N TYR A 170 -10.97 6.11 19.68
CA TYR A 170 -12.17 5.95 18.85
C TYR A 170 -13.48 5.83 19.64
N GLY A 171 -13.44 6.01 20.97
CA GLY A 171 -14.61 5.88 21.85
C GLY A 171 -15.28 4.51 21.72
N LEU A 172 -14.47 3.45 21.73
CA LEU A 172 -14.93 2.07 21.67
C LEU A 172 -15.13 1.54 23.10
N PRO A 173 -16.11 0.65 23.33
CA PRO A 173 -16.28 0.05 24.64
C PRO A 173 -15.02 -0.73 25.05
N LYS A 174 -14.73 -0.74 26.35
CA LYS A 174 -13.54 -1.40 26.92
C LYS A 174 -13.51 -2.92 26.74
N GLU A 175 -14.55 -3.48 26.15
CA GLU A 175 -14.76 -4.90 25.87
C GLU A 175 -14.80 -5.03 24.34
N LEU A 176 -13.67 -5.25 23.68
CA LEU A 176 -13.70 -5.39 22.22
C LEU A 176 -13.21 -6.75 21.74
N PHE A 177 -14.21 -7.50 21.25
CA PHE A 177 -14.16 -8.78 20.54
C PHE A 177 -13.99 -10.02 21.41
N ILE A 178 -14.93 -10.95 21.19
CA ILE A 178 -14.87 -12.33 21.63
C ILE A 178 -14.21 -13.09 20.49
N ILE A 179 -13.12 -13.78 20.77
CA ILE A 179 -12.53 -14.77 19.87
C ILE A 179 -13.42 -16.01 20.00
N GLY A 180 -14.21 -16.29 18.96
CA GLY A 180 -15.11 -17.43 18.85
C GLY A 180 -14.46 -18.56 18.05
#